data_AF-A0A2D6DRQ9-F1
#
_entry.id   AF-A0A2D6DRQ9-F1
#
_cell.length_a   1.000
_cell.length_b   1.000
_cell.length_c   1.000
_cell.angle_alpha   90.00
_cell.angle_beta   90.00
_cell.angle_gamma   90.00
#
_symmetry.space_group_name_H-M   'P 1'
#
loop_
_entity.id
_entity.type
_entity.pdbx_description
1 polymer ?
#
loop_
_entity_poly.entity_id
_entity_poly.type
_entity_poly.pdbx_seq_one_letter_code
_entity_poly.pdbx_strand_id
1 'polypeptide(L)'
;MQYLFYIILGLLPSFIWLSFYLRKDKHPEPNSMVLKIFIWGILLAPLAIILELLLIWLLDPSVPLSSLFSHISEDNFIKIILINALIPALVEEYLKYSVVRVRILRNSEFDEPVDAMIYCIIAGLGFAAIENLLIIFKIYSDFGQLLSTIGLRFLGATLVHALSSGIVGYWLALSLLYTKQRRRLILFGLTVAIIFHACYNYLIIVLLNQTANQTTLFILIVAVLLVTVALLVSSYFRKLKKQQSICKINE
;
A
#
# COMPACT_ATOMS: atom_id res chain seq x y z
N MET A 1 4.08 16.75 24.90
CA MET A 1 5.07 17.08 23.84
C MET A 1 5.66 15.84 23.17
N GLN A 2 6.07 14.80 23.93
CA GLN A 2 6.67 13.58 23.37
C GLN A 2 5.74 12.76 22.45
N TYR A 3 4.46 12.57 22.82
CA TYR A 3 3.50 11.86 21.96
C TYR A 3 3.24 12.57 20.62
N LEU A 4 3.18 13.91 20.63
CA LEU A 4 3.01 14.71 19.42
C LEU A 4 4.21 14.52 18.47
N PHE A 5 5.42 14.46 19.01
CA PHE A 5 6.63 14.18 18.23
C PHE A 5 6.54 12.82 17.52
N TYR A 6 6.14 11.76 18.21
CA TYR A 6 5.97 10.43 17.61
C TYR A 6 4.87 10.38 16.55
N ILE A 7 3.77 11.10 16.77
CA ILE A 7 2.70 11.21 15.77
C ILE A 7 3.23 11.85 14.49
N ILE A 8 3.93 12.99 14.61
CA ILE A 8 4.52 13.67 13.46
C ILE A 8 5.49 12.73 12.73
N LEU A 9 6.34 12.04 13.49
CA LEU A 9 7.36 11.17 12.94
C LEU A 9 6.79 9.96 12.18
N GLY A 10 5.65 9.40 12.62
CA GLY A 10 4.98 8.30 11.91
C GLY A 10 4.21 8.73 10.66
N LEU A 11 3.65 9.93 10.68
CA LEU A 11 2.95 10.47 9.52
C LEU A 11 3.90 10.99 8.45
N LEU A 12 5.12 11.40 8.84
CA LEU A 12 6.08 12.06 7.98
C LEU A 12 6.41 11.27 6.69
N PRO A 13 6.72 9.95 6.72
CA PRO A 13 6.97 9.20 5.50
C PRO A 13 5.83 9.27 4.48
N SER A 14 4.58 9.12 4.94
CA SER A 14 3.41 9.15 4.08
C SER A 14 3.17 10.54 3.50
N PHE A 15 3.37 11.61 4.27
CA PHE A 15 3.24 12.97 3.78
C PHE A 15 4.30 13.34 2.75
N ILE A 16 5.55 12.88 2.92
CA ILE A 16 6.61 13.11 1.94
C ILE A 16 6.23 12.47 0.60
N TRP A 17 5.86 11.18 0.59
CA TRP A 17 5.44 10.51 -0.64
C TRP A 17 4.15 11.09 -1.22
N LEU A 18 3.20 11.50 -0.39
CA LEU A 18 1.96 12.15 -0.82
C LEU A 18 2.29 13.42 -1.58
N SER A 19 3.15 14.28 -1.02
CA SER A 19 3.58 15.52 -1.66
C SER A 19 4.29 15.26 -3.00
N PHE A 20 5.05 14.18 -3.11
CA PHE A 20 5.72 13.79 -4.36
C PHE A 20 4.72 13.36 -5.44
N TYR A 21 3.73 12.53 -5.10
CA TYR A 21 2.77 12.03 -6.07
C TYR A 21 1.70 13.05 -6.47
N LEU A 22 1.27 13.93 -5.57
CA LEU A 22 0.36 15.03 -5.94
C LEU A 22 0.98 15.97 -6.98
N ARG A 23 2.31 16.16 -6.96
CA ARG A 23 3.03 16.92 -8.01
C ARG A 23 3.11 16.19 -9.36
N LYS A 24 2.71 14.91 -9.43
CA LYS A 24 2.61 14.18 -10.69
C LYS A 24 1.30 14.48 -11.41
N ASP A 25 0.35 15.10 -10.75
CA ASP A 25 -0.88 15.54 -11.37
C ASP A 25 -0.69 16.89 -12.10
N LYS A 26 -1.34 17.06 -13.25
CA LYS A 26 -1.38 18.35 -13.97
C LYS A 26 -2.58 19.19 -13.55
N HIS A 27 -3.67 18.56 -13.11
CA HIS A 27 -4.93 19.17 -12.72
C HIS A 27 -5.20 18.83 -11.26
N PRO A 28 -4.56 19.55 -10.31
CA PRO A 28 -4.49 19.11 -8.92
C PRO A 28 -5.86 18.85 -8.29
N GLU A 29 -6.00 17.65 -7.74
CA GLU A 29 -7.16 17.26 -6.94
C GLU A 29 -7.46 18.22 -5.79
N PRO A 30 -8.73 18.48 -5.45
CA PRO A 30 -9.08 19.37 -4.36
C PRO A 30 -8.61 18.80 -3.02
N ASN A 31 -8.00 19.65 -2.19
CA ASN A 31 -7.43 19.27 -0.88
C ASN A 31 -8.43 18.54 0.03
N SER A 32 -9.72 18.87 -0.05
CA SER A 32 -10.78 18.19 0.71
C SER A 32 -10.94 16.73 0.32
N MET A 33 -10.83 16.40 -0.96
CA MET A 33 -10.89 15.03 -1.47
C MET A 33 -9.63 14.26 -1.15
N VAL A 34 -8.46 14.88 -1.31
CA VAL A 34 -7.17 14.30 -0.89
C VAL A 34 -7.22 13.91 0.59
N LEU A 35 -7.63 14.83 1.46
CA LEU A 35 -7.73 14.58 2.90
C LEU A 35 -8.75 13.47 3.20
N LYS A 36 -9.93 13.51 2.56
CA LYS A 36 -10.99 12.52 2.76
C LYS A 36 -10.53 11.11 2.40
N ILE A 37 -9.87 10.92 1.26
CA ILE A 37 -9.40 9.60 0.82
C ILE A 37 -8.21 9.12 1.68
N PHE A 38 -7.34 10.03 2.09
CA PHE A 38 -6.26 9.70 3.02
C PHE A 38 -6.81 9.20 4.37
N ILE A 39 -7.83 9.87 4.92
CA ILE A 39 -8.53 9.44 6.14
C ILE A 39 -9.21 8.09 5.94
N TRP A 40 -9.86 7.84 4.80
CA TRP A 40 -10.42 6.51 4.50
C TRP A 40 -9.34 5.41 4.49
N GLY A 41 -8.14 5.71 3.96
CA GLY A 41 -6.98 4.83 4.05
C GLY A 41 -6.60 4.50 5.50
N ILE A 42 -6.53 5.52 6.36
CA ILE A 42 -6.29 5.35 7.81
C ILE A 42 -7.35 4.45 8.45
N LEU A 43 -8.63 4.71 8.18
CA LEU A 43 -9.74 3.99 8.81
C LEU A 43 -9.82 2.52 8.38
N LEU A 44 -9.30 2.18 7.19
CA LEU A 44 -9.34 0.81 6.69
C LEU A 44 -8.21 -0.08 7.22
N ALA A 45 -7.09 0.46 7.70
CA ALA A 45 -6.01 -0.39 8.20
C ALA A 45 -6.40 -1.19 9.46
N PRO A 46 -7.09 -0.63 10.47
CA PRO A 46 -7.60 -1.43 11.58
C PRO A 46 -8.59 -2.51 11.13
N LEU A 47 -9.40 -2.23 10.11
CA LEU A 47 -10.30 -3.23 9.53
C LEU A 47 -9.51 -4.35 8.81
N ALA A 48 -8.42 -4.01 8.12
CA ALA A 48 -7.55 -4.97 7.48
C ALA A 48 -6.98 -5.97 8.50
N ILE A 49 -6.44 -5.48 9.62
CA ILE A 49 -5.93 -6.31 10.71
C ILE A 49 -7.00 -7.30 11.19
N ILE A 50 -8.24 -6.84 11.39
CA ILE A 50 -9.35 -7.71 11.82
C ILE A 50 -9.64 -8.79 10.76
N LEU A 51 -9.69 -8.43 9.47
CA LEU A 51 -9.96 -9.37 8.39
C LEU A 51 -8.81 -10.35 8.15
N GLU A 52 -7.56 -9.91 8.29
CA GLU A 52 -6.38 -10.76 8.23
C GLU A 52 -6.41 -11.82 9.33
N LEU A 53 -6.63 -11.40 10.58
CA LEU A 53 -6.74 -12.32 11.72
C LEU A 53 -7.89 -13.32 11.54
N LEU A 54 -9.04 -12.86 11.03
CA LEU A 54 -10.17 -13.74 10.73
C LEU A 54 -9.83 -14.76 9.65
N LEU A 55 -9.20 -14.34 8.55
CA LEU A 55 -8.80 -15.26 7.47
C LEU A 55 -7.76 -16.27 7.94
N ILE A 56 -6.79 -15.85 8.75
CA ILE A 56 -5.78 -16.75 9.32
C ILE A 56 -6.45 -17.76 10.25
N TRP A 57 -7.36 -17.30 11.12
CA TRP A 57 -8.13 -18.20 11.99
C TRP A 57 -9.00 -19.20 11.21
N LEU A 58 -9.60 -18.79 10.08
CA LEU A 58 -10.37 -19.70 9.23
C LEU A 58 -9.52 -20.80 8.58
N LEU A 59 -8.21 -20.56 8.37
CA LEU A 59 -7.29 -21.56 7.84
C LEU A 59 -6.83 -22.58 8.89
N ASP A 60 -6.74 -22.16 10.15
CA ASP A 60 -6.45 -23.05 11.29
C ASP A 60 -7.26 -22.67 12.53
N PRO A 61 -8.54 -23.07 12.61
CA PRO A 61 -9.43 -22.68 13.71
C PRO A 61 -9.03 -23.26 15.07
N SER A 62 -8.09 -24.22 15.07
CA SER A 62 -7.57 -24.84 16.28
C SER A 62 -6.64 -23.92 17.08
N VAL A 63 -6.11 -22.88 16.43
CA VAL A 63 -5.22 -21.89 17.05
C VAL A 63 -6.05 -20.81 17.75
N PRO A 64 -5.84 -20.57 19.07
CA PRO A 64 -6.51 -19.50 19.78
C PRO A 64 -6.27 -18.11 19.15
N LEU A 65 -7.30 -17.26 19.11
CA LEU A 65 -7.17 -15.91 18.54
C LEU A 65 -6.08 -15.09 19.26
N SER A 66 -5.89 -15.32 20.56
CA SER A 66 -4.83 -14.67 21.35
C SER A 66 -3.42 -15.06 20.92
N SER A 67 -3.21 -16.28 20.41
CA SER A 67 -1.88 -16.70 19.94
C SER A 67 -1.57 -16.20 18.54
N LEU A 68 -2.57 -15.83 17.73
CA LEU A 68 -2.34 -15.21 16.41
C LEU A 68 -1.58 -13.89 16.51
N PHE A 69 -1.79 -13.11 17.57
CA PHE A 69 -1.03 -11.88 17.84
C PHE A 69 0.44 -12.15 18.21
N SER A 70 0.79 -13.39 18.57
CA SER A 70 2.13 -13.81 19.00
C SER A 70 2.89 -14.65 17.97
N HIS A 71 2.24 -15.05 16.86
CA HIS A 71 2.84 -15.93 15.85
C HIS A 71 3.74 -15.17 14.89
N ILE A 72 5.02 -15.02 15.25
CA ILE A 72 6.05 -14.52 14.32
C ILE A 72 7.21 -15.52 14.11
N SER A 73 7.23 -16.67 14.79
CA SER A 73 8.28 -17.68 14.61
C SER A 73 7.69 -19.03 14.20
N GLU A 74 7.30 -19.16 12.94
CA GLU A 74 7.06 -20.49 12.33
C GLU A 74 8.10 -20.78 11.25
N ASP A 75 8.76 -21.93 11.33
CA ASP A 75 9.77 -22.37 10.37
C ASP A 75 9.17 -22.94 9.07
N ASN A 76 7.85 -23.08 8.98
CA ASN A 76 7.20 -23.63 7.81
C ASN A 76 7.10 -22.58 6.69
N PHE A 77 7.93 -22.76 5.65
CA PHE A 77 7.95 -21.94 4.45
C PHE A 77 6.57 -21.63 3.85
N ILE A 78 5.67 -22.61 3.79
CA ILE A 78 4.32 -22.44 3.23
C ILE A 78 3.51 -21.47 4.09
N LYS A 79 3.61 -21.60 5.42
CA LYS A 79 2.87 -20.76 6.37
C LYS A 79 3.43 -19.33 6.37
N ILE A 80 4.75 -19.15 6.24
CA ILE A 80 5.36 -17.82 6.06
C ILE A 80 4.77 -17.10 4.82
N ILE A 81 4.75 -17.77 3.66
CA ILE A 81 4.24 -17.15 2.43
C ILE A 81 2.74 -16.87 2.54
N LEU A 82 1.96 -17.84 3.00
CA LEU A 82 0.51 -17.70 3.00
C LEU A 82 0.04 -16.68 4.06
N ILE A 83 0.47 -16.87 5.31
CA ILE A 83 -0.02 -16.13 6.49
C ILE A 83 0.62 -14.75 6.59
N ASN A 84 1.94 -14.64 6.42
CA ASN A 84 2.65 -13.40 6.69
C ASN A 84 2.87 -12.53 5.45
N ALA A 85 2.72 -13.07 4.24
CA ALA A 85 2.93 -12.33 3.01
C ALA A 85 1.67 -12.17 2.16
N LEU A 86 1.03 -13.28 1.77
CA LEU A 86 -0.07 -13.25 0.79
C LEU A 86 -1.39 -12.75 1.38
N ILE A 87 -1.79 -13.22 2.56
CA ILE A 87 -3.06 -12.82 3.18
C ILE A 87 -3.09 -11.31 3.49
N PRO A 88 -2.08 -10.71 4.16
CA PRO A 88 -2.05 -9.27 4.38
C PRO A 88 -2.11 -8.50 3.07
N ALA A 89 -1.24 -8.82 2.11
CA ALA A 89 -1.24 -8.18 0.80
C ALA A 89 -2.61 -8.27 0.09
N LEU A 90 -3.28 -9.42 0.14
CA LEU A 90 -4.60 -9.61 -0.46
C LEU A 90 -5.66 -8.73 0.18
N VAL A 91 -5.74 -8.72 1.51
CA VAL A 91 -6.74 -7.96 2.27
C VAL A 91 -6.51 -6.47 2.06
N GLU A 92 -5.28 -6.02 2.26
CA GLU A 92 -4.92 -4.62 2.18
C GLU A 92 -5.14 -4.02 0.79
N GLU A 93 -4.65 -4.66 -0.28
CA GLU A 93 -4.78 -4.13 -1.63
C GLU A 93 -6.25 -4.07 -2.07
N TYR A 94 -7.04 -5.07 -1.69
CA TYR A 94 -8.49 -5.05 -1.94
C TYR A 94 -9.19 -3.91 -1.19
N LEU A 95 -8.85 -3.72 0.09
CA LEU A 95 -9.45 -2.67 0.93
C LEU A 95 -9.10 -1.26 0.40
N LYS A 96 -7.83 -0.99 0.08
CA LYS A 96 -7.40 0.29 -0.52
C LYS A 96 -8.16 0.56 -1.82
N TYR A 97 -8.26 -0.44 -2.70
CA TYR A 97 -9.03 -0.35 -3.93
C TYR A 97 -10.52 -0.05 -3.68
N SER A 98 -11.12 -0.69 -2.67
CA SER A 98 -12.55 -0.57 -2.37
C SER A 98 -12.97 0.87 -2.03
N VAL A 99 -12.11 1.64 -1.36
CA VAL A 99 -12.34 3.06 -1.04
C VAL A 99 -12.51 3.87 -2.30
N VAL A 100 -11.57 3.74 -3.23
CA VAL A 100 -11.60 4.51 -4.49
C VAL A 100 -12.81 4.08 -5.31
N ARG A 101 -13.08 2.77 -5.38
CA ARG A 101 -14.26 2.24 -6.09
C ARG A 101 -15.57 2.84 -5.60
N VAL A 102 -15.74 2.98 -4.28
CA VAL A 102 -16.99 3.45 -3.66
C VAL A 102 -17.07 4.97 -3.58
N ARG A 103 -15.96 5.66 -3.30
CA ARG A 103 -15.95 7.10 -2.98
C ARG A 103 -15.61 8.01 -4.15
N ILE A 104 -14.85 7.52 -5.14
CA ILE A 104 -14.28 8.36 -6.22
C ILE A 104 -14.93 8.11 -7.57
N LEU A 105 -15.23 6.86 -7.94
CA LEU A 105 -15.69 6.53 -9.30
C LEU A 105 -17.01 7.20 -9.75
N ARG A 106 -17.74 7.85 -8.84
CA ARG A 106 -18.97 8.61 -9.12
C ARG A 106 -18.85 10.09 -8.77
N ASN A 107 -17.65 10.54 -8.42
CA ASN A 107 -17.39 11.92 -8.02
C ASN A 107 -17.10 12.76 -9.27
N SER A 108 -17.54 14.02 -9.29
CA SER A 108 -17.30 14.95 -10.39
C SER A 108 -15.83 15.37 -10.52
N GLU A 109 -15.08 15.33 -9.41
CA GLU A 109 -13.64 15.64 -9.39
C GLU A 109 -12.80 14.52 -10.01
N PHE A 110 -13.40 13.36 -10.32
CA PHE A 110 -12.71 12.29 -11.05
C PHE A 110 -12.94 12.49 -12.54
N ASP A 111 -12.06 13.25 -13.19
CA ASP A 111 -12.22 13.68 -14.58
C ASP A 111 -11.06 13.27 -15.50
N GLU A 112 -9.90 12.87 -14.96
CA GLU A 112 -8.78 12.34 -15.74
C GLU A 112 -8.44 10.88 -15.44
N PRO A 113 -7.85 10.13 -16.41
CA PRO A 113 -7.35 8.79 -16.14
C PRO A 113 -6.28 8.72 -15.06
N VAL A 114 -5.50 9.79 -14.90
CA VAL A 114 -4.39 9.86 -13.94
C VAL A 114 -4.90 9.87 -12.49
N ASP A 115 -6.08 10.44 -12.25
CA ASP A 115 -6.74 10.54 -10.94
C ASP A 115 -6.93 9.17 -10.31
N ALA A 116 -7.17 8.14 -11.13
CA ALA A 116 -7.33 6.78 -10.62
C ALA A 116 -6.05 6.29 -9.94
N MET A 117 -4.87 6.67 -10.45
CA MET A 117 -3.59 6.41 -9.78
C MET A 117 -3.43 7.29 -8.55
N ILE A 118 -3.71 8.59 -8.65
CA ILE A 118 -3.55 9.55 -7.55
C ILE A 118 -4.42 9.16 -6.36
N TYR A 119 -5.72 8.93 -6.54
CA TYR A 119 -6.64 8.54 -5.48
C TYR A 119 -6.31 7.17 -4.85
N CYS A 120 -5.89 6.17 -5.64
CA CYS A 120 -5.41 4.91 -5.08
C CYS A 120 -4.15 5.13 -4.22
N ILE A 121 -3.17 5.89 -4.71
CA ILE A 121 -1.95 6.21 -3.96
C ILE A 121 -2.27 6.95 -2.66
N ILE A 122 -3.20 7.91 -2.69
CA ILE A 122 -3.65 8.63 -1.49
C ILE A 122 -4.23 7.66 -0.46
N ALA A 123 -5.09 6.72 -0.89
CA ALA A 123 -5.65 5.69 0.00
C ALA A 123 -4.55 4.80 0.60
N GLY A 124 -3.59 4.36 -0.23
CA GLY A 124 -2.44 3.57 0.21
C GLY A 124 -1.53 4.29 1.19
N LEU A 125 -1.27 5.58 0.98
CA LEU A 125 -0.44 6.39 1.88
C LEU A 125 -1.11 6.68 3.22
N GLY A 126 -2.45 6.85 3.23
CA GLY A 126 -3.23 6.91 4.45
C GLY A 126 -3.15 5.61 5.25
N PHE A 127 -3.23 4.46 4.56
CA PHE A 127 -3.03 3.14 5.15
C PHE A 127 -1.63 2.99 5.76
N ALA A 128 -0.58 3.33 5.00
CA ALA A 128 0.80 3.31 5.49
C ALA A 128 1.02 4.23 6.71
N ALA A 129 0.32 5.37 6.76
CA ALA A 129 0.49 6.36 7.82
C ALA A 129 0.09 5.80 9.18
N ILE A 130 -1.05 5.10 9.26
CA ILE A 130 -1.51 4.50 10.51
C ILE A 130 -0.66 3.29 10.91
N GLU A 131 -0.18 2.49 9.97
CA GLU A 131 0.77 1.42 10.30
C GLU A 131 2.10 1.95 10.85
N ASN A 132 2.64 3.01 10.24
CA ASN A 132 3.85 3.66 10.73
C ASN A 132 3.66 4.12 12.17
N LEU A 133 2.49 4.70 12.49
CA LEU A 133 2.13 5.09 13.85
C LEU A 133 2.08 3.89 14.79
N LEU A 134 1.36 2.81 14.42
CA LEU A 134 1.25 1.60 15.24
C LEU A 134 2.62 1.00 15.57
N ILE A 135 3.54 1.00 14.61
CA ILE A 135 4.90 0.50 14.81
C ILE A 135 5.70 1.43 15.71
N ILE A 136 5.64 2.74 15.50
CA ILE A 136 6.34 3.70 16.38
C ILE A 136 5.88 3.56 17.83
N PHE A 137 4.57 3.44 18.06
CA PHE A 137 4.03 3.23 19.41
C PHE A 137 4.41 1.86 20.02
N LYS A 138 4.92 0.91 19.22
CA LYS A 138 5.49 -0.34 19.72
C LYS A 138 6.96 -0.21 20.14
N ILE A 139 7.71 0.73 19.56
CA ILE A 139 9.18 0.86 19.73
C ILE A 139 9.64 2.21 20.29
N TYR A 140 8.72 3.05 20.75
CA TYR A 140 8.99 4.47 21.08
C TYR A 140 10.03 4.69 22.20
N SER A 141 10.34 3.67 22.99
CA SER A 141 11.30 3.72 24.10
C SER A 141 12.76 3.78 23.67
N ASP A 142 13.10 3.33 22.46
CA ASP A 142 14.46 3.37 21.91
C ASP A 142 14.54 4.34 20.72
N PHE A 143 15.18 5.49 20.93
CA PHE A 143 15.29 6.52 19.90
C PHE A 143 16.15 6.11 18.70
N GLY A 144 17.19 5.29 18.91
CA GLY A 144 18.05 4.80 17.82
C GLY A 144 17.32 3.79 16.94
N GLN A 145 16.59 2.87 17.57
CA GLN A 145 15.73 1.92 16.86
C GLN A 145 14.57 2.64 16.14
N LEU A 146 14.00 3.67 16.77
CA LEU A 146 12.94 4.48 16.18
C LEU A 146 13.40 5.12 14.86
N LEU A 147 14.51 5.86 14.87
CA LEU A 147 14.98 6.59 13.69
C LEU A 147 15.33 5.64 12.53
N SER A 148 16.00 4.53 12.82
CA SER A 148 16.32 3.52 11.81
C SER A 148 15.06 2.86 11.23
N THR A 149 14.08 2.52 12.07
CA THR A 149 12.81 1.93 11.64
C THR A 149 12.01 2.87 10.74
N ILE A 150 11.93 4.15 11.07
CA ILE A 150 11.23 5.14 10.23
C ILE A 150 11.93 5.33 8.89
N GLY A 151 13.26 5.36 8.87
CA GLY A 151 14.03 5.41 7.62
C GLY A 151 13.74 4.21 6.72
N LEU A 152 13.75 3.01 7.29
CA LEU A 152 13.42 1.77 6.56
C LEU A 152 11.95 1.74 6.10
N ARG A 153 11.01 2.20 6.93
CA ARG A 153 9.59 2.29 6.55
C ARG A 153 9.34 3.35 5.50
N PHE A 154 10.10 4.44 5.46
CA PHE A 154 10.02 5.45 4.41
C PHE A 154 10.45 4.92 3.05
N LEU A 155 11.61 4.26 2.99
CA LEU A 155 12.16 3.71 1.73
C LEU A 155 11.52 2.38 1.32
N GLY A 156 10.98 1.63 2.28
CA GLY A 156 10.38 0.31 2.08
C GLY A 156 8.86 0.35 2.14
N ALA A 157 8.29 0.05 3.31
CA ALA A 157 6.86 -0.20 3.48
C ALA A 157 5.97 0.91 2.91
N THR A 158 6.23 2.18 3.27
CA THR A 158 5.44 3.33 2.78
C THR A 158 5.49 3.45 1.26
N LEU A 159 6.67 3.21 0.66
CA LEU A 159 6.83 3.22 -0.79
C LEU A 159 6.08 2.04 -1.44
N VAL A 160 6.04 0.87 -0.80
CA VAL A 160 5.26 -0.29 -1.30
C VAL A 160 3.78 0.02 -1.33
N HIS A 161 3.20 0.63 -0.30
CA HIS A 161 1.78 1.03 -0.33
C HIS A 161 1.49 2.02 -1.47
N ALA A 162 2.40 2.97 -1.72
CA ALA A 162 2.24 3.90 -2.84
C ALA A 162 2.35 3.19 -4.20
N LEU A 163 3.35 2.33 -4.37
CA LEU A 163 3.60 1.65 -5.65
C LEU A 163 2.53 0.61 -5.99
N SER A 164 2.14 -0.23 -5.03
CA SER A 164 1.08 -1.22 -5.19
C SER A 164 -0.26 -0.55 -5.52
N SER A 165 -0.63 0.49 -4.78
CA SER A 165 -1.83 1.28 -5.06
C SER A 165 -1.75 1.98 -6.43
N GLY A 166 -0.57 2.45 -6.83
CA GLY A 166 -0.34 3.02 -8.16
C GLY A 166 -0.54 2.00 -9.29
N ILE A 167 -0.14 0.74 -9.09
CA ILE A 167 -0.43 -0.36 -10.02
C ILE A 167 -1.94 -0.56 -10.14
N VAL A 168 -2.64 -0.70 -9.00
CA VAL A 168 -4.10 -0.86 -8.99
C VAL A 168 -4.78 0.31 -9.71
N GLY A 169 -4.38 1.54 -9.41
CA GLY A 169 -4.93 2.75 -10.02
C GLY A 169 -4.72 2.81 -11.54
N TYR A 170 -3.57 2.36 -12.04
CA TYR A 170 -3.33 2.29 -13.48
C TYR A 170 -4.29 1.33 -14.19
N TRP A 171 -4.44 0.13 -13.66
CA TRP A 171 -5.33 -0.87 -14.24
C TRP A 171 -6.82 -0.51 -14.04
N LEU A 172 -7.15 0.21 -12.95
CA LEU A 172 -8.46 0.82 -12.77
C LEU A 172 -8.74 1.85 -13.88
N ALA A 173 -7.80 2.76 -14.17
CA ALA A 173 -7.94 3.73 -15.26
C ALA A 173 -8.20 3.02 -16.61
N LEU A 174 -7.38 2.02 -16.94
CA LEU A 174 -7.57 1.23 -18.16
C LEU A 174 -8.93 0.52 -18.18
N SER A 175 -9.42 0.03 -17.04
CA SER A 175 -10.72 -0.63 -16.94
C SER A 175 -11.90 0.30 -17.24
N LEU A 176 -11.71 1.61 -17.02
CA LEU A 176 -12.70 2.65 -17.32
C LEU A 176 -12.66 3.04 -18.79
N LEU A 177 -11.47 3.03 -19.42
CA LEU A 177 -11.30 3.26 -20.85
C LEU A 177 -11.77 2.06 -21.70
N TYR A 178 -11.50 0.84 -21.26
CA TYR A 178 -11.82 -0.41 -21.98
C TYR A 178 -12.96 -1.19 -21.29
N THR A 179 -14.16 -0.64 -21.36
CA THR A 179 -15.36 -1.10 -20.62
C THR A 179 -15.69 -2.58 -20.83
N LYS A 180 -15.53 -3.12 -22.05
CA LYS A 180 -15.78 -4.55 -22.36
C LYS A 180 -14.89 -5.51 -21.55
N GLN A 181 -13.71 -5.07 -21.13
CA GLN A 181 -12.73 -5.88 -20.39
C GLN A 181 -12.56 -5.42 -18.94
N ARG A 182 -13.45 -4.55 -18.44
CA ARG A 182 -13.32 -3.86 -17.16
C ARG A 182 -12.98 -4.80 -15.99
N ARG A 183 -13.75 -5.89 -15.83
CA ARG A 183 -13.53 -6.86 -14.75
C ARG A 183 -12.17 -7.54 -14.85
N ARG A 184 -11.76 -7.94 -16.06
CA ARG A 184 -10.47 -8.61 -16.31
C ARG A 184 -9.30 -7.68 -15.97
N LEU A 185 -9.38 -6.40 -16.35
CA LEU A 185 -8.34 -5.41 -16.10
C LEU A 185 -8.19 -5.10 -14.61
N ILE A 186 -9.30 -4.91 -13.88
CA ILE A 186 -9.26 -4.69 -12.43
C ILE A 186 -8.67 -5.90 -11.70
N LEU A 187 -9.13 -7.12 -12.03
CA LEU A 187 -8.61 -8.34 -11.42
C LEU A 187 -7.12 -8.53 -11.70
N PHE A 188 -6.68 -8.23 -12.93
CA PHE A 188 -5.26 -8.28 -13.27
C PHE A 188 -4.45 -7.27 -12.45
N GLY A 189 -4.91 -6.01 -12.36
CA GLY A 189 -4.24 -4.99 -11.56
C GLY A 189 -4.12 -5.33 -10.08
N LEU A 190 -5.21 -5.81 -9.47
CA LEU A 190 -5.20 -6.30 -8.10
C LEU A 190 -4.23 -7.48 -7.93
N THR A 191 -4.28 -8.45 -8.84
CA THR A 191 -3.38 -9.62 -8.76
C THR A 191 -1.91 -9.22 -8.82
N VAL A 192 -1.55 -8.31 -9.73
CA VAL A 192 -0.16 -7.82 -9.85
C VAL A 192 0.26 -7.04 -8.60
N ALA A 193 -0.62 -6.19 -8.06
CA ALA A 193 -0.34 -5.44 -6.84
C ALA A 193 -0.18 -6.36 -5.61
N ILE A 194 -1.05 -7.35 -5.46
CA ILE A 194 -1.01 -8.35 -4.37
C ILE A 194 0.28 -9.16 -4.45
N ILE A 195 0.66 -9.65 -5.65
CA ILE A 195 1.91 -10.39 -5.83
C ILE A 195 3.11 -9.51 -5.47
N PHE A 196 3.15 -8.26 -5.96
CA PHE A 196 4.24 -7.33 -5.64
C PHE A 196 4.35 -7.07 -4.13
N HIS A 197 3.23 -6.78 -3.47
CA HIS A 197 3.19 -6.50 -2.05
C HIS A 197 3.56 -7.76 -1.22
N ALA A 198 3.01 -8.93 -1.55
CA ALA A 198 3.37 -10.19 -0.91
C ALA A 198 4.87 -10.52 -1.09
N CYS A 199 5.43 -10.30 -2.28
CA CYS A 199 6.86 -10.47 -2.52
C CYS A 199 7.70 -9.56 -1.61
N TYR A 200 7.30 -8.30 -1.43
CA TYR A 200 7.96 -7.39 -0.49
C TYR A 200 7.87 -7.90 0.96
N ASN A 201 6.68 -8.28 1.42
CA ASN A 201 6.47 -8.80 2.77
C ASN A 201 7.34 -10.02 3.04
N TYR A 202 7.37 -10.97 2.11
CA TYR A 202 8.24 -12.14 2.18
C TYR A 202 9.73 -11.74 2.26
N LEU A 203 10.20 -10.85 1.38
CA LEU A 203 11.60 -10.43 1.38
C LEU A 203 12.02 -9.75 2.69
N ILE A 204 11.13 -8.96 3.30
CA ILE A 204 11.39 -8.35 4.61
C ILE A 204 11.45 -9.39 5.72
N ILE A 205 10.53 -10.36 5.74
CA ILE A 205 10.56 -11.45 6.73
C ILE A 205 11.86 -12.24 6.63
N VAL A 206 12.27 -12.58 5.40
CA VAL A 206 13.53 -13.28 5.18
C VAL A 206 14.69 -12.42 5.65
N LEU A 207 14.76 -11.15 5.25
CA LEU A 207 15.82 -10.21 5.64
C LEU A 207 16.01 -10.13 7.17
N LEU A 208 14.91 -10.10 7.93
CA LEU A 208 14.95 -10.00 9.39
C LEU A 208 15.48 -11.27 10.09
N ASN A 209 15.49 -12.42 9.39
CA ASN A 209 15.91 -13.72 9.92
C ASN A 209 17.29 -14.18 9.40
N GLN A 210 18.02 -13.35 8.63
CA GLN A 210 19.30 -13.75 8.00
C GLN A 210 20.55 -13.42 8.82
N THR A 211 21.66 -14.08 8.48
CA THR A 211 23.01 -13.72 8.96
C THR A 211 23.51 -12.41 8.32
N ALA A 212 24.54 -11.79 8.91
CA ALA A 212 25.09 -10.50 8.46
C ALA A 212 25.50 -10.49 6.97
N ASN A 213 26.11 -11.57 6.46
CA ASN A 213 26.56 -11.64 5.06
C ASN A 213 25.39 -11.74 4.06
N GLN A 214 24.29 -12.39 4.45
CA GLN A 214 23.09 -12.50 3.61
C GLN A 214 22.24 -11.23 3.64
N THR A 215 22.33 -10.44 4.73
CA THR A 215 21.57 -9.20 4.92
C THR A 215 21.78 -8.21 3.76
N THR A 216 23.04 -7.97 3.37
CA THR A 216 23.36 -7.03 2.26
C THR A 216 22.75 -7.45 0.93
N LEU A 217 22.75 -8.75 0.64
CA LEU A 217 22.15 -9.29 -0.59
C LEU A 217 20.63 -9.06 -0.61
N PHE A 218 19.94 -9.35 0.49
CA PHE A 218 18.49 -9.15 0.57
C PHE A 218 18.09 -7.66 0.51
N ILE A 219 18.88 -6.76 1.11
CA ILE A 219 18.69 -5.31 0.96
C ILE A 219 18.79 -4.91 -0.52
N LEU A 220 19.79 -5.42 -1.24
CA LEU A 220 19.94 -5.13 -2.66
C LEU A 220 18.76 -5.68 -3.48
N ILE A 221 18.29 -6.89 -3.19
CA ILE A 221 17.13 -7.49 -3.86
C ILE A 221 15.87 -6.63 -3.65
N VAL A 222 15.62 -6.20 -2.40
CA VAL A 222 14.50 -5.30 -2.09
C VAL A 222 14.63 -3.97 -2.82
N ALA A 223 15.83 -3.37 -2.81
CA ALA A 223 16.08 -2.11 -3.50
C ALA A 223 15.82 -2.22 -5.01
N VAL A 224 16.32 -3.28 -5.65
CA VAL A 224 16.08 -3.55 -7.09
C VAL A 224 14.59 -3.71 -7.35
N LEU A 225 13.88 -4.52 -6.55
CA LEU A 225 12.43 -4.70 -6.67
C LEU A 225 11.68 -3.36 -6.62
N LEU A 226 11.96 -2.53 -5.61
CA LEU A 226 11.30 -1.24 -5.42
C LEU A 226 11.62 -0.26 -6.54
N VAL A 227 12.87 -0.18 -6.99
CA VAL A 227 13.28 0.70 -8.09
C VAL A 227 12.62 0.26 -9.40
N THR A 228 12.62 -1.03 -9.71
CA THR A 228 11.96 -1.56 -10.92
C THR A 228 10.47 -1.22 -10.94
N VAL A 229 9.78 -1.41 -9.82
CA VAL A 229 8.34 -1.10 -9.73
C VAL A 229 8.10 0.41 -9.73
N ALA A 230 8.96 1.22 -9.13
CA ALA A 230 8.87 2.68 -9.21
C ALA A 230 9.02 3.19 -10.65
N LEU A 231 9.95 2.63 -11.41
CA LEU A 231 10.10 2.94 -12.85
C LEU A 231 8.87 2.49 -13.65
N LEU A 232 8.29 1.33 -13.33
CA LEU A 232 7.05 0.85 -13.93
C LEU A 232 5.88 1.80 -13.66
N VAL A 233 5.64 2.16 -12.40
CA VAL A 233 4.58 3.11 -12.00
C VAL A 233 4.82 4.49 -12.62
N SER A 234 6.06 4.96 -12.69
CA SER A 234 6.41 6.19 -13.42
C SER A 234 6.09 6.09 -14.92
N SER A 235 6.29 4.92 -15.54
CA SER A 235 5.86 4.68 -16.93
C SER A 235 4.33 4.71 -17.08
N TYR A 236 3.59 4.21 -16.10
CA TYR A 236 2.13 4.22 -16.08
C TYR A 236 1.56 5.64 -16.02
N PHE A 237 2.08 6.50 -15.14
CA PHE A 237 1.75 7.92 -15.14
C PHE A 237 1.98 8.58 -16.51
N ARG A 238 3.13 8.31 -17.14
CA ARG A 238 3.44 8.85 -18.48
C ARG A 238 2.48 8.34 -19.56
N LYS A 239 2.00 7.11 -19.46
CA LYS A 239 1.03 6.52 -20.42
C LYS A 239 -0.35 7.14 -20.24
N LEU A 240 -0.84 7.26 -19.00
CA LEU A 240 -2.18 7.81 -18.73
C LEU A 240 -2.29 9.30 -19.04
N LYS A 241 -1.23 10.08 -18.82
CA LYS A 241 -1.18 11.51 -19.22
C LYS A 241 -1.33 11.76 -20.72
N LYS A 242 -1.24 10.72 -21.56
CA LYS A 242 -1.45 10.81 -23.01
C LYS A 242 -2.86 10.38 -23.43
N GLN A 243 -3.64 9.82 -22.51
CA GLN A 243 -5.03 9.41 -22.77
C GLN A 243 -5.95 10.62 -22.66
N GLN A 244 -7.08 10.57 -23.37
CA GLN A 244 -8.12 11.58 -23.24
C GLN A 244 -8.79 11.48 -21.86
N SER A 245 -9.30 12.61 -21.36
CA SER A 245 -10.10 12.67 -20.13
C SER A 245 -11.22 11.61 -20.15
N ILE A 246 -11.50 11.01 -19.00
CA ILE A 246 -12.55 9.98 -18.85
C ILE A 246 -13.94 10.62 -19.04
N CYS A 247 -14.04 11.94 -18.83
CA CYS A 247 -15.24 12.73 -19.09
C CYS A 247 -15.38 13.12 -20.58
N LYS A 248 -15.64 12.11 -21.40
CA LYS A 248 -16.71 12.20 -22.40
C LYS A 248 -17.77 11.16 -22.05
N ILE A 249 -18.42 11.39 -20.90
CA ILE A 249 -19.73 10.79 -20.68
C ILE A 249 -20.65 11.60 -21.59
N ASN A 250 -21.18 10.93 -22.61
CA ASN A 250 -22.06 11.50 -23.62
C ASN A 250 -23.14 12.40 -22.99
N GLU A 251 -23.46 13.45 -23.76
CA GLU A 251 -24.66 14.28 -23.72
C GLU A 251 -25.93 13.57 -23.21
#